data_AF-A0A4U8YSB6-F1
#
_entry.id   AF-A0A4U8YSB6-F1
#
_cell.length_a   1.000
_cell.length_b   1.000
_cell.length_c   1.000
_cell.angle_alpha   90.00
_cell.angle_beta   90.00
_cell.angle_gamma   90.00
#
_symmetry.space_group_name_H-M   'P 1'
#
loop_
_entity.id
_entity.type
_entity.pdbx_description
1 polymer ?
#
loop_
_entity_poly.entity_id
_entity_poly.type
_entity_poly.pdbx_seq_one_letter_code
_entity_poly.pdbx_strand_id
1 'polypeptide(L)'
;MMEKEFQENAVEKSDESSGVQLKNVLMNEGITAIWIDKLLDCFRQDFFSDFFEKSEAWLIKCGLYGLYIVGILGLLTSLIFPIRYNALPFMYSFGIGVSWVLLCVVLHYTAYKFVPNMTNIISSTPTKMSSEAFLNSIALISGLCGVVSLLAGIFFWIKTSSFNSFVIGLFSFVFCEYMLALSLNPNLLNINIDKNISAGEEFIGILSFFVKSNLKIIPIIFGSGIVLSIISLIGAMFTKFNYIPEITAKMMTIGGFTLTALLPFVGYLLFLSYYFVLDLVASVISIPSKIDALNQEK
;
A
#
# COMPACT_ATOMS: atom_id res chain seq x y z
N MET A 1 -54.67 1.11 -49.39
CA MET A 1 -54.86 0.84 -47.94
C MET A 1 -53.97 -0.32 -47.49
N MET A 2 -53.93 -1.42 -48.24
CA MET A 2 -53.11 -2.61 -47.96
C MET A 2 -51.58 -2.39 -47.96
N GLU A 3 -51.06 -1.39 -48.70
CA GLU A 3 -49.62 -1.09 -48.76
C GLU A 3 -49.10 -0.32 -47.54
N LYS A 4 -49.96 0.45 -46.85
CA LYS A 4 -49.57 1.21 -45.65
C LYS A 4 -49.47 0.30 -44.42
N GLU A 5 -50.40 -0.64 -44.26
CA GLU A 5 -50.36 -1.62 -43.16
C GLU A 5 -49.15 -2.58 -43.26
N PHE A 6 -48.64 -2.83 -44.48
CA PHE A 6 -47.46 -3.68 -44.66
C PHE A 6 -46.15 -2.97 -44.31
N GLN A 7 -46.06 -1.65 -44.53
CA GLN A 7 -44.89 -0.86 -44.14
C GLN A 7 -44.87 -0.56 -42.64
N GLU A 8 -46.03 -0.32 -42.03
CA GLU A 8 -46.14 -0.05 -40.58
C GLU A 8 -45.76 -1.30 -39.76
N ASN A 9 -46.22 -2.48 -40.17
CA ASN A 9 -45.83 -3.76 -39.55
C ASN A 9 -44.35 -4.15 -39.79
N ALA A 10 -43.72 -3.66 -40.87
CA ALA A 10 -42.31 -3.96 -41.17
C ALA A 10 -41.36 -3.08 -40.34
N VAL A 11 -41.74 -1.83 -40.06
CA VAL A 11 -40.97 -0.91 -39.21
C VAL A 11 -41.03 -1.35 -37.75
N GLU A 12 -42.21 -1.71 -37.24
CA GLU A 12 -42.41 -2.13 -35.85
C GLU A 12 -41.64 -3.42 -35.51
N LYS A 13 -41.59 -4.39 -36.43
CA LYS A 13 -40.78 -5.62 -36.29
C LYS A 13 -39.27 -5.39 -36.34
N SER A 14 -38.82 -4.34 -37.02
CA SER A 14 -37.39 -4.01 -37.14
C SER A 14 -36.84 -3.32 -35.89
N ASP A 15 -37.65 -2.49 -35.23
CA ASP A 15 -37.31 -1.81 -33.97
C ASP A 15 -37.35 -2.75 -32.75
N GLU A 16 -38.29 -3.71 -32.72
CA GLU A 16 -38.29 -4.75 -31.69
C GLU A 16 -37.09 -5.70 -31.82
N SER A 17 -36.72 -6.06 -33.05
CA SER A 17 -35.54 -6.89 -33.34
C SER A 17 -34.24 -6.20 -32.98
N SER A 18 -34.10 -4.90 -33.24
CA SER A 18 -32.90 -4.12 -32.93
C SER A 18 -32.77 -3.85 -31.42
N GLY A 19 -33.88 -3.56 -30.73
CA GLY A 19 -33.92 -3.40 -29.27
C GLY A 19 -33.62 -4.71 -28.50
N VAL A 20 -34.14 -5.85 -28.98
CA VAL A 20 -33.85 -7.17 -28.41
C VAL A 20 -32.42 -7.61 -28.71
N GLN A 21 -31.88 -7.30 -29.90
CA GLN A 21 -30.47 -7.57 -30.21
C GLN A 21 -29.52 -6.70 -29.38
N LEU A 22 -29.78 -5.39 -29.22
CA LEU A 22 -28.96 -4.51 -28.40
C LEU A 22 -28.97 -4.93 -26.92
N LYS A 23 -30.15 -5.34 -26.40
CA LYS A 23 -30.30 -5.85 -25.04
C LYS A 23 -29.60 -7.20 -24.84
N ASN A 24 -29.63 -8.09 -25.83
CA ASN A 24 -28.95 -9.38 -25.80
C ASN A 24 -27.42 -9.25 -25.98
N VAL A 25 -26.96 -8.28 -26.78
CA VAL A 25 -25.53 -7.94 -26.93
C VAL A 25 -25.00 -7.32 -25.64
N LEU A 26 -25.70 -6.35 -25.05
CA LEU A 26 -25.35 -5.79 -23.72
C LEU A 26 -25.42 -6.83 -22.61
N MET A 27 -26.37 -7.76 -22.65
CA MET A 27 -26.44 -8.89 -21.71
C MET A 27 -25.26 -9.85 -21.85
N ASN A 28 -24.71 -10.04 -23.04
CA ASN A 28 -23.57 -10.95 -23.29
C ASN A 28 -22.22 -10.26 -23.03
N GLU A 29 -22.11 -8.97 -23.35
CA GLU A 29 -20.94 -8.13 -23.07
C GLU A 29 -20.78 -7.82 -21.57
N GLY A 30 -21.88 -7.82 -20.81
CA GLY A 30 -21.87 -7.62 -19.36
C GLY A 30 -21.61 -8.88 -18.52
N ILE A 31 -21.59 -10.08 -19.11
CA ILE A 31 -21.42 -11.33 -18.33
C ILE A 31 -20.08 -11.34 -17.62
N THR A 32 -18.99 -11.01 -18.32
CA THR A 32 -17.64 -10.95 -17.73
C THR A 32 -17.56 -9.95 -16.58
N ALA A 33 -18.14 -8.76 -16.76
CA ALA A 33 -18.23 -7.74 -15.72
C ALA A 33 -19.01 -8.25 -14.50
N ILE A 34 -20.17 -8.89 -14.70
CA ILE A 34 -20.98 -9.47 -13.61
C ILE A 34 -20.21 -10.55 -12.83
N TRP A 35 -19.48 -11.43 -13.52
CA TRP A 35 -18.66 -12.45 -12.85
C TRP A 35 -17.50 -11.85 -12.06
N ILE A 36 -16.85 -10.83 -12.62
CA ILE A 36 -15.77 -10.08 -11.96
C ILE A 36 -16.32 -9.36 -10.73
N ASP A 37 -17.42 -8.63 -10.85
CA ASP A 37 -18.05 -7.90 -9.75
C ASP A 37 -18.43 -8.87 -8.62
N LYS A 38 -19.02 -10.03 -8.96
CA LYS A 38 -19.35 -11.06 -7.97
C LYS A 38 -18.11 -11.62 -7.26
N LEU A 39 -16.99 -11.75 -7.97
CA LEU A 39 -15.72 -12.20 -7.40
C LEU A 39 -15.12 -11.12 -6.48
N LEU A 40 -15.17 -9.85 -6.88
CA LEU A 40 -14.71 -8.72 -6.05
C LEU A 40 -15.58 -8.55 -4.81
N ASP A 41 -16.91 -8.72 -4.92
CA ASP A 41 -17.84 -8.69 -3.79
C ASP A 41 -17.57 -9.81 -2.78
N CYS A 42 -17.21 -11.00 -3.26
CA CYS A 42 -16.79 -12.12 -2.40
C CYS A 42 -15.53 -11.77 -1.60
N PHE A 43 -14.56 -11.09 -2.22
CA PHE A 43 -13.37 -10.60 -1.52
C PHE A 43 -13.67 -9.45 -0.55
N ARG A 44 -14.70 -8.64 -0.82
CA ARG A 44 -15.10 -7.50 -0.01
C ARG A 44 -15.74 -7.92 1.33
N GLN A 45 -16.50 -9.03 1.37
CA GLN A 45 -17.41 -9.30 2.50
C GLN A 45 -16.77 -9.78 3.81
N ASP A 46 -15.71 -10.60 3.83
CA ASP A 46 -15.31 -11.26 5.09
C ASP A 46 -13.80 -11.43 5.34
N PHE A 47 -12.94 -11.29 4.33
CA PHE A 47 -11.54 -11.72 4.50
C PHE A 47 -10.54 -10.59 4.71
N PHE A 48 -10.62 -9.49 3.95
CA PHE A 48 -9.49 -8.57 3.83
C PHE A 48 -9.47 -7.43 4.87
N SER A 49 -10.58 -6.80 5.19
CA SER A 49 -10.61 -5.63 6.10
C SER A 49 -10.17 -6.00 7.52
N ASP A 50 -10.80 -7.04 8.08
CA ASP A 50 -10.54 -7.55 9.41
C ASP A 50 -9.11 -8.12 9.55
N PHE A 51 -8.66 -8.86 8.55
CA PHE A 51 -7.30 -9.41 8.51
C PHE A 51 -6.26 -8.29 8.46
N PHE A 52 -6.53 -7.26 7.68
CA PHE A 52 -5.66 -6.12 7.51
C PHE A 52 -5.46 -5.35 8.80
N GLU A 53 -6.55 -4.94 9.47
CA GLU A 53 -6.44 -4.14 10.70
C GLU A 53 -5.75 -4.93 11.82
N LYS A 54 -6.04 -6.23 11.92
CA LYS A 54 -5.38 -7.14 12.86
C LYS A 54 -3.88 -7.27 12.55
N SER A 55 -3.52 -7.44 11.28
CA SER A 55 -2.13 -7.57 10.84
C SER A 55 -1.34 -6.28 11.04
N GLU A 56 -1.93 -5.13 10.70
CA GLU A 56 -1.36 -3.80 10.93
C GLU A 56 -1.10 -3.58 12.43
N ALA A 57 -2.11 -3.81 13.28
CA ALA A 57 -1.98 -3.63 14.72
C ALA A 57 -0.93 -4.57 15.34
N TRP A 58 -0.84 -5.81 14.87
CA TRP A 58 0.17 -6.76 15.31
C TRP A 58 1.58 -6.32 14.88
N LEU A 59 1.77 -5.93 13.61
CA LEU A 59 3.05 -5.46 13.09
C LEU A 59 3.52 -4.17 13.75
N ILE A 60 2.63 -3.25 14.08
CA ILE A 60 2.96 -2.05 14.86
C ILE A 60 3.52 -2.45 16.23
N LYS A 61 2.84 -3.35 16.94
CA LYS A 61 3.31 -3.83 18.25
C LYS A 61 4.65 -4.53 18.12
N CYS A 62 4.79 -5.43 17.15
CA CYS A 62 6.05 -6.14 16.88
C CYS A 62 7.18 -5.18 16.51
N GLY A 63 6.93 -4.13 15.73
CA GLY A 63 7.92 -3.12 15.37
C GLY A 63 8.38 -2.32 16.59
N LEU A 64 7.45 -1.86 17.43
CA LEU A 64 7.76 -1.07 18.62
C LEU A 64 8.52 -1.90 19.67
N TYR A 65 8.00 -3.07 20.04
CA TYR A 65 8.70 -3.94 21.00
C TYR A 65 10.00 -4.51 20.42
N GLY A 66 10.00 -4.80 19.11
CA GLY A 66 11.15 -5.33 18.40
C GLY A 66 12.34 -4.37 18.40
N LEU A 67 12.13 -3.05 18.40
CA LEU A 67 13.23 -2.08 18.47
C LEU A 67 14.06 -2.21 19.75
N TYR A 68 13.46 -2.55 20.89
CA TYR A 68 14.24 -2.85 22.11
C TYR A 68 15.11 -4.09 21.93
N ILE A 69 14.54 -5.14 21.31
CA ILE A 69 15.24 -6.38 21.02
C ILE A 69 16.41 -6.13 20.05
N VAL A 70 16.17 -5.34 18.99
CA VAL A 70 17.20 -4.92 18.03
C VAL A 70 18.32 -4.13 18.70
N GLY A 71 17.99 -3.25 19.66
CA GLY A 71 18.99 -2.52 20.44
C GLY A 71 19.89 -3.46 21.24
N ILE A 72 19.30 -4.38 22.01
CA ILE A 72 20.03 -5.36 22.82
C ILE A 72 20.87 -6.30 21.94
N LEU A 73 20.28 -6.85 20.87
CA LEU A 73 20.97 -7.74 19.94
C LEU A 73 22.09 -7.02 19.19
N GLY A 74 21.91 -5.76 18.81
CA GLY A 74 22.95 -4.95 18.19
C GLY A 74 24.15 -4.75 19.12
N LEU A 75 23.89 -4.47 20.41
CA LEU A 75 24.95 -4.39 21.42
C LEU A 75 25.68 -5.73 21.59
N LEU A 76 24.95 -6.84 21.72
CA LEU A 76 25.55 -8.18 21.83
C LEU A 76 26.39 -8.53 20.60
N THR A 77 25.88 -8.21 19.41
CA THR A 77 26.59 -8.43 18.14
C THR A 77 27.89 -7.62 18.11
N SER A 78 27.86 -6.36 18.57
CA SER A 78 29.05 -5.51 18.65
C SER A 78 30.12 -6.04 19.61
N LEU A 79 29.73 -6.80 20.65
CA LEU A 79 30.66 -7.43 21.59
C LEU A 79 31.27 -8.73 21.04
N ILE A 80 30.49 -9.51 20.30
CA ILE A 80 30.93 -10.81 19.75
C ILE A 80 31.91 -10.62 18.59
N PHE A 81 31.68 -9.63 17.74
CA PHE A 81 32.47 -9.41 16.53
C PHE A 81 33.98 -9.20 16.77
N PRO A 82 34.44 -8.33 17.70
CA PRO A 82 35.86 -8.17 17.96
C PRO A 82 36.51 -9.45 18.50
N ILE A 83 35.79 -10.23 19.32
CA ILE A 83 36.28 -11.52 19.86
C ILE A 83 36.49 -12.54 18.74
N ARG A 84 35.57 -12.58 17.77
CA ARG A 84 35.57 -13.60 16.71
C ARG A 84 36.50 -13.29 15.55
N TYR A 85 36.63 -12.01 15.18
CA TYR A 85 37.30 -11.61 13.94
C TYR A 85 38.58 -10.82 14.16
N ASN A 86 38.86 -10.37 15.39
CA ASN A 86 40.03 -9.56 15.76
C ASN A 86 40.29 -8.35 14.84
N ALA A 87 39.26 -7.92 14.12
CA ALA A 87 39.36 -6.96 13.02
C ALA A 87 39.19 -5.51 13.47
N LEU A 88 38.52 -5.31 14.61
CA LEU A 88 38.26 -4.01 15.20
C LEU A 88 38.68 -4.03 16.67
N PRO A 89 39.32 -2.95 17.16
CA PRO A 89 39.60 -2.81 18.59
C PRO A 89 38.32 -2.90 19.42
N PHE A 90 38.37 -3.64 20.52
CA PHE A 90 37.21 -3.88 21.39
C PHE A 90 36.46 -2.59 21.79
N MET A 91 37.21 -1.55 22.20
CA MET A 91 36.62 -0.26 22.59
C MET A 91 35.83 0.41 21.46
N TYR A 92 36.30 0.30 20.22
CA TYR A 92 35.61 0.87 19.07
C TYR A 92 34.31 0.12 18.77
N SER A 93 34.35 -1.22 18.79
CA SER A 93 33.15 -2.04 18.60
C SER A 93 32.12 -1.81 19.70
N PHE A 94 32.55 -1.69 20.96
CA PHE A 94 31.66 -1.35 22.08
C PHE A 94 31.00 0.01 21.88
N GLY A 95 31.76 1.03 21.45
CA GLY A 95 31.22 2.36 21.13
C GLY A 95 30.15 2.33 20.03
N ILE A 96 30.33 1.50 18.99
CA ILE A 96 29.30 1.28 17.96
C ILE A 96 28.05 0.64 18.56
N GLY A 97 28.20 -0.37 19.43
CA GLY A 97 27.08 -1.02 20.11
C GLY A 97 26.25 -0.06 20.96
N VAL A 98 26.91 0.79 21.76
CA VAL A 98 26.23 1.82 22.57
C VAL A 98 25.52 2.83 21.66
N SER A 99 26.18 3.28 20.59
CA SER A 99 25.59 4.20 19.60
C SER A 99 24.36 3.60 18.92
N TRP A 100 24.39 2.29 18.63
CA TRP A 100 23.27 1.55 18.06
C TRP A 100 22.07 1.49 19.00
N VAL A 101 22.30 1.25 20.30
CA VAL A 101 21.23 1.28 21.31
C VAL A 101 20.60 2.67 21.37
N LEU A 102 21.41 3.73 21.43
CA LEU A 102 20.91 5.11 21.44
C LEU A 102 20.10 5.42 20.17
N LEU A 103 20.58 4.98 19.01
CA LEU A 103 19.83 5.09 17.75
C LEU A 103 18.47 4.38 17.85
N CYS A 104 18.43 3.14 18.35
CA CYS A 104 17.17 2.40 18.52
C CYS A 104 16.19 3.10 19.46
N VAL A 105 16.67 3.77 20.51
CA VAL A 105 15.82 4.57 21.41
C VAL A 105 15.19 5.76 20.67
N VAL A 106 15.98 6.50 19.89
CA VAL A 106 15.47 7.63 19.08
C VAL A 106 14.47 7.14 18.03
N LEU A 107 14.78 6.02 17.36
CA LEU A 107 13.89 5.38 16.39
C LEU A 107 12.59 4.93 17.03
N HIS A 108 12.65 4.31 18.21
CA HIS A 108 11.46 3.89 18.95
C HIS A 108 10.59 5.10 19.30
N TYR A 109 11.18 6.15 19.87
CA TYR A 109 10.43 7.37 20.21
C TYR A 109 9.73 7.97 18.98
N THR A 110 10.45 8.03 17.85
CA THR A 110 9.94 8.54 16.58
C THR A 110 8.78 7.68 16.07
N ALA A 111 8.96 6.37 15.95
CA ALA A 111 7.91 5.45 15.50
C ALA A 111 6.68 5.50 16.43
N TYR A 112 6.90 5.48 17.75
CA TYR A 112 5.82 5.52 18.75
C TYR A 112 4.96 6.79 18.64
N LYS A 113 5.58 7.94 18.34
CA LYS A 113 4.84 9.20 18.16
C LYS A 113 4.15 9.30 16.81
N PHE A 114 4.77 8.85 15.73
CA PHE A 114 4.24 9.07 14.38
C PHE A 114 3.24 8.00 13.92
N VAL A 115 3.37 6.73 14.37
CA VAL A 115 2.47 5.65 13.93
C VAL A 115 0.98 5.96 14.21
N PRO A 116 0.56 6.36 15.43
CA PRO A 116 -0.84 6.70 15.68
C PRO A 116 -1.29 7.97 14.94
N ASN A 117 -0.36 8.90 14.67
CA ASN A 117 -0.69 10.14 13.97
C ASN A 117 -0.96 9.91 12.48
N MET A 118 -0.42 8.84 11.87
CA MET A 118 -0.74 8.47 10.49
C MET A 118 -2.19 8.01 10.34
N THR A 119 -2.72 7.21 11.27
CA THR A 119 -4.14 6.84 11.25
C THR A 119 -5.03 8.05 11.53
N ASN A 120 -4.63 8.90 12.47
CA ASN A 120 -5.36 10.13 12.78
C ASN A 120 -5.45 11.05 11.55
N ILE A 121 -4.34 11.28 10.83
CA ILE A 121 -4.34 12.20 9.69
C ILE A 121 -5.17 11.67 8.50
N ILE A 122 -5.19 10.35 8.28
CA ILE A 122 -6.08 9.72 7.29
C ILE A 122 -7.54 9.93 7.69
N SER A 123 -7.88 9.72 8.97
CA SER A 123 -9.23 9.90 9.49
C SER A 123 -9.70 11.36 9.51
N SER A 124 -8.78 12.32 9.62
CA SER A 124 -9.11 13.76 9.63
C SER A 124 -9.14 14.39 8.24
N THR A 125 -8.81 13.66 7.17
CA THR A 125 -8.78 14.16 5.79
C THR A 125 -9.80 13.43 4.91
N PRO A 126 -11.12 13.65 5.09
CA PRO A 126 -12.13 12.96 4.28
C PRO A 126 -12.01 13.37 2.81
N THR A 127 -12.16 12.39 1.92
CA THR A 127 -12.09 12.61 0.46
C THR A 127 -13.26 11.94 -0.22
N LYS A 128 -13.74 12.52 -1.32
CA LYS A 128 -14.89 11.99 -2.07
C LYS A 128 -14.44 11.40 -3.40
N MET A 129 -15.17 10.39 -3.87
CA MET A 129 -15.08 9.86 -5.23
C MET A 129 -16.48 9.64 -5.80
N SER A 130 -16.61 9.75 -7.11
CA SER A 130 -17.88 9.70 -7.84
C SER A 130 -18.39 8.29 -8.03
N SER A 131 -17.47 7.33 -8.14
CA SER A 131 -17.77 5.97 -8.56
C SER A 131 -16.81 4.95 -7.97
N GLU A 132 -17.36 3.80 -7.59
CA GLU A 132 -16.58 2.62 -7.21
C GLU A 132 -15.87 1.97 -8.41
N ALA A 133 -16.28 2.28 -9.64
CA ALA A 133 -15.73 1.64 -10.84
C ALA A 133 -14.21 1.81 -10.97
N PHE A 134 -13.68 2.99 -10.61
CA PHE A 134 -12.24 3.23 -10.60
C PHE A 134 -11.53 2.31 -9.59
N LEU A 135 -12.07 2.24 -8.37
CA LEU A 135 -11.50 1.40 -7.31
C LEU A 135 -11.59 -0.08 -7.65
N ASN A 136 -12.71 -0.57 -8.19
CA ASN A 136 -12.87 -1.95 -8.64
C ASN A 136 -11.89 -2.30 -9.77
N SER A 137 -11.62 -1.35 -10.66
CA SER A 137 -10.63 -1.54 -11.73
C SER A 137 -9.20 -1.66 -11.17
N ILE A 138 -8.83 -0.78 -10.22
CA ILE A 138 -7.53 -0.87 -9.55
C ILE A 138 -7.42 -2.16 -8.74
N ALA A 139 -8.50 -2.58 -8.07
CA ALA A 139 -8.56 -3.85 -7.36
C ALA A 139 -8.23 -5.01 -8.31
N LEU A 140 -8.95 -5.12 -9.43
CA LEU A 140 -8.71 -6.17 -10.43
C LEU A 140 -7.27 -6.16 -10.98
N ILE A 141 -6.78 -4.98 -11.38
CA ILE A 141 -5.41 -4.85 -11.92
C ILE A 141 -4.39 -5.26 -10.86
N SER A 142 -4.53 -4.78 -9.64
CA SER A 142 -3.60 -5.08 -8.54
C SER A 142 -3.58 -6.57 -8.22
N GLY A 143 -4.74 -7.22 -8.08
CA GLY A 143 -4.81 -8.67 -7.84
C GLY A 143 -4.16 -9.48 -8.98
N LEU A 144 -4.44 -9.12 -10.23
CA LEU A 144 -3.82 -9.78 -11.39
C LEU A 144 -2.29 -9.59 -11.41
N CYS A 145 -1.83 -8.34 -11.21
CA CYS A 145 -0.41 -8.04 -11.10
C CYS A 145 0.26 -8.81 -9.97
N GLY A 146 -0.43 -8.96 -8.83
CA GLY A 146 0.02 -9.76 -7.70
C GLY A 146 0.30 -11.20 -8.13
N VAL A 147 -0.72 -11.89 -8.64
CA VAL A 147 -0.60 -13.29 -9.07
C VAL A 147 0.51 -13.47 -10.10
N VAL A 148 0.58 -12.59 -11.11
CA VAL A 148 1.64 -12.61 -12.13
C VAL A 148 3.02 -12.42 -11.50
N SER A 149 3.17 -11.51 -10.54
CA SER A 149 4.45 -11.25 -9.87
C SER A 149 4.94 -12.45 -9.05
N LEU A 150 4.03 -13.18 -8.39
CA LEU A 150 4.36 -14.39 -7.65
C LEU A 150 4.83 -15.51 -8.58
N LEU A 151 4.08 -15.75 -9.66
CA LEU A 151 4.42 -16.77 -10.67
C LEU A 151 5.74 -16.45 -11.35
N ALA A 152 5.98 -15.19 -11.70
CA ALA A 152 7.25 -14.74 -12.26
C ALA A 152 8.40 -14.94 -11.26
N GLY A 153 8.20 -14.61 -9.99
CA GLY A 153 9.19 -14.83 -8.93
C GLY A 153 9.58 -16.30 -8.78
N ILE A 154 8.59 -17.20 -8.78
CA ILE A 154 8.81 -18.67 -8.73
C ILE A 154 9.58 -19.13 -9.98
N PHE A 155 9.15 -18.70 -11.17
CA PHE A 155 9.82 -19.04 -12.42
C PHE A 155 11.29 -18.61 -12.44
N PHE A 156 11.57 -17.36 -12.07
CA PHE A 156 12.93 -16.84 -12.01
C PHE A 156 13.77 -17.50 -10.92
N TRP A 157 13.17 -17.85 -9.77
CA TRP A 157 13.87 -18.59 -8.73
C TRP A 157 14.33 -19.96 -9.24
N ILE A 158 13.45 -20.71 -9.92
CA ILE A 158 13.79 -22.02 -10.51
C ILE A 158 14.87 -21.84 -11.60
N LYS A 159 14.73 -20.84 -12.46
CA LYS A 159 15.65 -20.63 -13.59
C LYS A 159 17.04 -20.16 -13.16
N THR A 160 17.12 -19.27 -12.17
CA THR A 160 18.39 -18.65 -11.75
C THR A 160 18.99 -19.31 -10.51
N SER A 161 18.26 -20.23 -9.86
CA SER A 161 18.57 -20.77 -8.53
C SER A 161 18.79 -19.69 -7.45
N SER A 162 18.31 -18.46 -7.69
CA SER A 162 18.44 -17.34 -6.77
C SER A 162 17.19 -17.19 -5.92
N PHE A 163 17.30 -17.49 -4.63
CA PHE A 163 16.19 -17.32 -3.69
C PHE A 163 15.70 -15.85 -3.61
N ASN A 164 16.59 -14.89 -3.90
CA ASN A 164 16.23 -13.47 -3.93
C ASN A 164 15.13 -13.16 -4.95
N SER A 165 15.09 -13.84 -6.10
CA SER A 165 14.05 -13.66 -7.12
C SER A 165 12.67 -14.06 -6.60
N PHE A 166 12.60 -15.16 -5.82
CA PHE A 166 11.36 -15.57 -5.17
C PHE A 166 10.92 -14.54 -4.13
N VAL A 167 11.84 -14.05 -3.29
CA VAL A 167 11.55 -13.05 -2.25
C VAL A 167 11.00 -11.75 -2.86
N ILE A 168 11.57 -11.28 -3.97
CA ILE A 168 11.10 -10.08 -4.68
C ILE A 168 9.68 -10.32 -5.23
N GLY A 169 9.42 -11.46 -5.86
CA GLY A 169 8.09 -11.79 -6.37
C GLY A 169 7.05 -11.91 -5.26
N LEU A 170 7.41 -12.53 -4.13
CA LEU A 170 6.54 -12.64 -2.95
C LEU A 170 6.24 -11.27 -2.35
N PHE A 171 7.23 -10.38 -2.23
CA PHE A 171 7.02 -9.02 -1.72
C PHE A 171 6.08 -8.22 -2.62
N SER A 172 6.29 -8.28 -3.94
CA SER A 172 5.40 -7.64 -4.93
C SER A 172 3.98 -8.18 -4.86
N PHE A 173 3.81 -9.50 -4.69
CA PHE A 173 2.50 -10.13 -4.49
C PHE A 173 1.79 -9.56 -3.27
N VAL A 174 2.46 -9.56 -2.11
CA VAL A 174 1.87 -9.02 -0.86
C VAL A 174 1.51 -7.53 -1.00
N PHE A 175 2.34 -6.73 -1.67
CA PHE A 175 2.06 -5.32 -1.94
C PHE A 175 0.83 -5.14 -2.85
N CYS A 176 0.69 -5.97 -3.88
CA CYS A 176 -0.44 -5.96 -4.79
C CYS A 176 -1.75 -6.39 -4.11
N GLU A 177 -1.73 -7.46 -3.32
CA GLU A 177 -2.89 -7.91 -2.52
C GLU A 177 -3.29 -6.85 -1.48
N TYR A 178 -2.32 -6.11 -0.96
CA TYR A 178 -2.58 -4.98 -0.07
C TYR A 178 -3.32 -3.84 -0.81
N MET A 179 -2.89 -3.50 -2.04
CA MET A 179 -3.58 -2.52 -2.87
C MET A 179 -4.99 -2.98 -3.28
N LEU A 180 -5.16 -4.28 -3.58
CA LEU A 180 -6.47 -4.90 -3.80
C LEU A 180 -7.38 -4.66 -2.59
N ALA A 181 -6.92 -5.02 -1.40
CA ALA A 181 -7.69 -4.90 -0.15
C ALA A 181 -8.14 -3.46 0.13
N LEU A 182 -7.25 -2.48 -0.04
CA LEU A 182 -7.57 -1.06 0.14
C LEU A 182 -8.53 -0.53 -0.93
N SER A 183 -8.40 -0.99 -2.18
CA SER A 183 -9.29 -0.59 -3.27
C SER A 183 -10.71 -1.10 -3.05
N LEU A 184 -10.85 -2.33 -2.55
CA LEU A 184 -12.16 -2.91 -2.21
C LEU A 184 -12.80 -2.27 -0.97
N ASN A 185 -11.99 -1.69 -0.08
CA ASN A 185 -12.42 -1.11 1.20
C ASN A 185 -12.00 0.37 1.35
N PRO A 186 -12.52 1.28 0.51
CA PRO A 186 -12.16 2.71 0.52
C PRO A 186 -12.41 3.41 1.88
N ASN A 187 -13.33 2.88 2.68
CA ASN A 187 -13.61 3.37 4.03
C ASN A 187 -12.38 3.34 4.95
N LEU A 188 -11.46 2.38 4.76
CA LEU A 188 -10.20 2.29 5.53
C LEU A 188 -9.29 3.51 5.28
N LEU A 189 -9.49 4.18 4.15
CA LEU A 189 -8.78 5.39 3.75
C LEU A 189 -9.62 6.65 3.93
N ASN A 190 -10.80 6.55 4.58
CA ASN A 190 -11.72 7.68 4.74
C ASN A 190 -12.11 8.32 3.38
N ILE A 191 -12.43 7.45 2.40
CA ILE A 191 -12.93 7.82 1.08
C ILE A 191 -14.41 7.47 1.02
N ASN A 192 -15.25 8.47 0.75
CA ASN A 192 -16.70 8.29 0.61
C ASN A 192 -17.11 8.36 -0.86
N ILE A 193 -18.06 7.51 -1.26
CA ILE A 193 -18.60 7.51 -2.62
C ILE A 193 -19.81 8.46 -2.67
N ASP A 194 -19.70 9.55 -3.44
CA ASP A 194 -20.71 10.59 -3.61
C ASP A 194 -20.89 10.89 -5.09
N LYS A 195 -22.09 10.66 -5.63
CA LYS A 195 -22.38 10.81 -7.07
C LYS A 195 -22.41 12.27 -7.53
N ASN A 196 -22.52 13.22 -6.61
CA ASN A 196 -22.65 14.64 -6.90
C ASN A 196 -21.32 15.38 -6.67
N ILE A 197 -20.28 14.99 -7.40
CA ILE A 197 -18.98 15.66 -7.35
C ILE A 197 -18.53 16.10 -8.74
N SER A 198 -17.74 17.16 -8.78
CA SER A 198 -17.11 17.65 -10.00
C SER A 198 -15.97 16.74 -10.46
N ALA A 199 -15.61 16.78 -11.74
CA ALA A 199 -14.46 16.05 -12.27
C ALA A 199 -13.13 16.44 -11.58
N GLY A 200 -13.02 17.68 -11.10
CA GLY A 200 -11.87 18.15 -10.32
C GLY A 200 -11.78 17.49 -8.94
N GLU A 201 -12.91 17.36 -8.24
CA GLU A 201 -12.98 16.64 -6.97
C GLU A 201 -12.70 15.15 -7.15
N GLU A 202 -13.17 14.54 -8.24
CA GLU A 202 -12.85 13.15 -8.57
C GLU A 202 -11.35 12.94 -8.76
N PHE A 203 -10.68 13.85 -9.48
CA PHE A 203 -9.24 13.81 -9.65
C PHE A 203 -8.48 13.91 -8.32
N ILE A 204 -8.91 14.82 -7.43
CA ILE A 204 -8.34 14.94 -6.07
C ILE A 204 -8.58 13.66 -5.28
N GLY A 205 -9.77 13.05 -5.40
CA GLY A 205 -10.10 11.76 -4.81
C GLY A 205 -9.12 10.67 -5.24
N ILE A 206 -8.87 10.54 -6.55
CA ILE A 206 -7.95 9.54 -7.11
C ILE A 206 -6.52 9.73 -6.60
N LEU A 207 -6.00 10.96 -6.59
CA LEU A 207 -4.67 11.23 -6.04
C LEU A 207 -4.59 10.95 -4.54
N SER A 208 -5.63 11.35 -3.80
CA SER A 208 -5.75 11.10 -2.37
C SER A 208 -5.74 9.61 -2.04
N PHE A 209 -6.40 8.78 -2.86
CA PHE A 209 -6.37 7.33 -2.72
C PHE A 209 -4.95 6.80 -2.75
N PHE A 210 -4.14 7.15 -3.75
CA PHE A 210 -2.75 6.66 -3.81
C PHE A 210 -1.92 7.15 -2.63
N VAL A 211 -2.04 8.42 -2.24
CA VAL A 211 -1.26 8.98 -1.12
C VAL A 211 -1.64 8.31 0.21
N LYS A 212 -2.94 8.14 0.48
CA LYS A 212 -3.45 7.47 1.68
C LYS A 212 -3.09 5.98 1.70
N SER A 213 -3.18 5.28 0.56
CA SER A 213 -2.76 3.89 0.45
C SER A 213 -1.29 3.68 0.78
N ASN A 214 -0.42 4.57 0.30
CA ASN A 214 1.00 4.57 0.63
C ASN A 214 1.26 4.93 2.10
N LEU A 215 0.50 5.84 2.70
CA LEU A 215 0.65 6.13 4.12
C LEU A 215 0.23 4.93 4.99
N LYS A 216 -0.84 4.24 4.57
CA LYS A 216 -1.40 3.11 5.30
C LYS A 216 -0.51 1.86 5.29
N ILE A 217 0.37 1.69 4.27
CA ILE A 217 1.26 0.51 4.20
C ILE A 217 2.51 0.65 5.07
N ILE A 218 2.86 1.89 5.44
CA ILE A 218 4.09 2.18 6.19
C ILE A 218 4.21 1.40 7.51
N PRO A 219 3.18 1.30 8.36
CA PRO A 219 3.23 0.48 9.58
C PRO A 219 3.61 -0.99 9.32
N ILE A 220 3.16 -1.54 8.19
CA ILE A 220 3.47 -2.92 7.79
C ILE A 220 4.94 -3.06 7.39
N ILE A 221 5.45 -2.14 6.57
CA ILE A 221 6.87 -2.12 6.17
C ILE A 221 7.77 -1.91 7.39
N PHE A 222 7.38 -1.01 8.30
CA PHE A 222 8.06 -0.80 9.57
C PHE A 222 8.11 -2.07 10.41
N GLY A 223 6.96 -2.67 10.72
CA GLY A 223 6.91 -3.87 11.58
C GLY A 223 7.67 -5.04 10.98
N SER A 224 7.51 -5.30 9.70
CA SER A 224 8.23 -6.37 8.99
C SER A 224 9.73 -6.10 8.91
N GLY A 225 10.15 -4.87 8.66
CA GLY A 225 11.56 -4.46 8.66
C GLY A 225 12.24 -4.75 10.00
N ILE A 226 11.58 -4.43 11.12
CA ILE A 226 12.12 -4.73 12.45
C ILE A 226 12.24 -6.24 12.69
N VAL A 227 11.24 -7.03 12.31
CA VAL A 227 11.30 -8.51 12.43
C VAL A 227 12.48 -9.07 11.62
N LEU A 228 12.67 -8.59 10.38
CA LEU A 228 13.80 -8.99 9.53
C LEU A 228 15.15 -8.55 10.10
N SER A 229 15.21 -7.40 10.76
CA SER A 229 16.40 -6.92 11.47
C SER A 229 16.77 -7.87 12.62
N ILE A 230 15.80 -8.28 13.45
CA ILE A 230 16.02 -9.23 14.55
C ILE A 230 16.56 -10.56 14.02
N ILE A 231 15.89 -11.16 13.03
CA ILE A 231 16.31 -12.42 12.42
C ILE A 231 17.73 -12.29 11.83
N SER A 232 18.01 -11.17 11.17
CA SER A 232 19.31 -10.91 10.56
C SER A 232 20.43 -10.70 11.58
N LEU A 233 20.15 -10.06 12.71
CA LEU A 233 21.10 -9.89 13.82
C LEU A 233 21.44 -11.23 14.46
N ILE A 234 20.42 -12.03 14.79
CA ILE A 234 20.61 -13.39 15.32
C ILE A 234 21.46 -14.20 14.34
N GLY A 235 21.10 -14.21 13.05
CA GLY A 235 21.88 -14.90 12.03
C GLY A 235 23.34 -14.42 11.95
N ALA A 236 23.57 -13.10 12.01
CA ALA A 236 24.91 -12.52 11.97
C ALA A 236 25.81 -12.94 13.15
N MET A 237 25.23 -13.26 14.31
CA MET A 237 26.00 -13.77 15.46
C MET A 237 26.58 -15.17 15.19
N PHE A 238 25.90 -16.00 14.38
CA PHE A 238 26.32 -17.38 14.10
C PHE A 238 27.09 -17.53 12.79
N THR A 239 26.82 -16.69 11.79
CA THR A 239 27.51 -16.72 10.49
C THR A 239 29.02 -16.47 10.63
N LYS A 240 29.82 -17.30 9.96
CA LYS A 240 31.26 -17.08 9.78
C LYS A 240 31.48 -16.18 8.57
N PHE A 241 32.02 -15.00 8.79
CA PHE A 241 32.42 -14.09 7.73
C PHE A 241 33.88 -14.35 7.34
N ASN A 242 34.17 -14.34 6.04
CA ASN A 242 35.51 -14.64 5.54
C ASN A 242 36.36 -13.38 5.36
N TYR A 243 35.73 -12.23 5.09
CA TYR A 243 36.40 -10.94 4.90
C TYR A 243 35.50 -9.76 5.31
N ILE A 244 36.14 -8.61 5.56
CA ILE A 244 35.49 -7.39 6.09
C ILE A 244 34.31 -6.89 5.23
N PRO A 245 34.41 -6.83 3.89
CA PRO A 245 33.27 -6.44 3.06
C PRO A 245 31.97 -7.24 3.29
N GLU A 246 32.03 -8.54 3.60
CA GLU A 246 30.82 -9.33 3.90
C GLU A 246 30.14 -8.86 5.20
N ILE A 247 30.96 -8.53 6.21
CA ILE A 247 30.48 -7.97 7.48
C ILE A 247 29.80 -6.63 7.21
N THR A 248 30.47 -5.73 6.49
CA THR A 248 29.94 -4.40 6.18
C THR A 248 28.63 -4.49 5.41
N ALA A 249 28.56 -5.34 4.37
CA ALA A 249 27.34 -5.55 3.60
C ALA A 249 26.19 -6.08 4.48
N LYS A 250 26.46 -7.07 5.35
CA LYS A 250 25.45 -7.61 6.25
C LYS A 250 24.95 -6.57 7.26
N MET A 251 25.86 -5.78 7.82
CA MET A 251 25.51 -4.71 8.77
C MET A 251 24.76 -3.57 8.11
N MET A 252 25.08 -3.24 6.85
CA MET A 252 24.32 -2.26 6.07
C MET A 252 22.89 -2.72 5.82
N THR A 253 22.68 -4.01 5.50
CA THR A 253 21.34 -4.59 5.35
C THR A 253 20.55 -4.55 6.66
N ILE A 254 21.18 -4.92 7.79
CA ILE A 254 20.56 -4.81 9.13
C ILE A 254 20.23 -3.34 9.47
N GLY A 255 21.13 -2.43 9.13
CA GLY A 255 20.94 -0.98 9.16
C GLY A 255 19.69 -0.55 8.42
N GLY A 256 19.58 -0.92 7.14
CA GLY A 256 18.44 -0.59 6.28
C GLY A 256 17.12 -1.10 6.85
N PHE A 257 17.07 -2.35 7.33
CA PHE A 257 15.88 -2.89 7.98
C PHE A 257 15.51 -2.15 9.27
N THR A 258 16.49 -1.76 10.08
CA THR A 258 16.25 -1.01 11.32
C THR A 258 15.78 0.42 11.05
N LEU A 259 16.32 1.05 10.00
CA LEU A 259 15.94 2.40 9.56
C LEU A 259 14.51 2.51 9.03
N THR A 260 13.83 1.39 8.76
CA THR A 260 12.39 1.37 8.47
C THR A 260 11.55 1.99 9.61
N ALA A 261 12.08 2.07 10.84
CA ALA A 261 11.47 2.80 11.95
C ALA A 261 11.34 4.32 11.72
N LEU A 262 12.06 4.90 10.75
CA LEU A 262 11.87 6.29 10.33
C LEU A 262 10.75 6.46 9.30
N LEU A 263 10.28 5.38 8.65
CA LEU A 263 9.22 5.48 7.63
C LEU A 263 7.95 6.15 8.16
N PRO A 264 7.46 5.89 9.39
CA PRO A 264 6.31 6.62 9.94
C PRO A 264 6.48 8.14 9.92
N PHE A 265 7.67 8.62 10.28
CA PHE A 265 7.99 10.04 10.28
C PHE A 265 8.09 10.61 8.86
N VAL A 266 8.85 9.94 7.99
CA VAL A 266 9.03 10.39 6.60
C VAL A 266 7.71 10.35 5.84
N GLY A 267 6.93 9.28 6.00
CA GLY A 267 5.60 9.12 5.41
C GLY A 267 4.63 10.20 5.84
N TYR A 268 4.62 10.53 7.13
CA TYR A 268 3.79 11.61 7.65
C TYR A 268 4.15 12.97 7.02
N LEU A 269 5.44 13.29 6.90
CA LEU A 269 5.90 14.54 6.26
C LEU A 269 5.58 14.59 4.76
N LEU A 270 5.79 13.48 4.05
CA LEU A 270 5.45 13.37 2.64
C LEU A 270 3.94 13.53 2.44
N PHE A 271 3.13 12.87 3.27
CA PHE A 271 1.68 12.99 3.24
C PHE A 271 1.22 14.44 3.40
N LEU A 272 1.75 15.16 4.40
CA LEU A 272 1.44 16.59 4.60
C LEU A 272 1.84 17.43 3.39
N SER A 273 3.01 17.17 2.82
CA SER A 273 3.50 17.91 1.66
C SER A 273 2.60 17.68 0.43
N TYR A 274 2.16 16.44 0.21
CA TYR A 274 1.23 16.11 -0.87
C TYR A 274 -0.14 16.72 -0.64
N TYR A 275 -0.69 16.62 0.57
CA TYR A 275 -2.00 17.19 0.88
C TYR A 275 -2.01 18.70 0.80
N PHE A 276 -0.92 19.38 1.16
CA PHE A 276 -0.78 20.81 0.92
C PHE A 276 -0.95 21.16 -0.56
N VAL A 277 -0.34 20.38 -1.47
CA VAL A 277 -0.52 20.59 -2.92
C VAL A 277 -1.96 20.30 -3.35
N LEU A 278 -2.58 19.23 -2.84
CA LEU A 278 -3.97 18.91 -3.14
C LEU A 278 -4.92 20.00 -2.67
N ASP A 279 -4.70 20.57 -1.49
CA ASP A 279 -5.50 21.66 -0.93
C ASP A 279 -5.35 22.94 -1.76
N LEU A 280 -4.14 23.22 -2.29
CA LEU A 280 -3.93 24.32 -3.23
C LEU A 280 -4.71 24.10 -4.53
N VAL A 281 -4.65 22.90 -5.11
CA VAL A 281 -5.39 22.55 -6.33
C VAL A 281 -6.90 22.64 -6.10
N ALA A 282 -7.39 22.09 -4.99
CA ALA A 282 -8.80 22.16 -4.59
C ALA A 282 -9.26 23.62 -4.42
N SER A 283 -8.43 24.45 -3.80
CA SER A 283 -8.71 25.88 -3.62
C SER A 283 -8.88 26.58 -4.97
N VAL A 284 -7.98 26.34 -5.93
CA VAL A 284 -8.05 26.91 -7.29
C VAL A 284 -9.31 26.45 -8.02
N ILE A 285 -9.67 25.17 -7.95
CA ILE A 285 -10.87 24.62 -8.59
C ILE A 285 -12.16 25.19 -7.98
N SER A 286 -12.13 25.56 -6.69
CA SER A 286 -13.31 26.12 -6.00
C SER A 286 -13.59 27.60 -6.30
N ILE A 287 -12.68 28.31 -6.98
CA ILE A 287 -12.84 29.76 -7.24
C ILE A 287 -14.01 30.04 -8.19
N PRO A 288 -14.12 29.41 -9.38
CA PRO A 288 -15.21 29.69 -10.31
C PRO A 288 -16.59 29.42 -9.70
N SER A 289 -16.75 28.29 -9.01
CA SER A 289 -18.03 27.93 -8.38
C SER A 289 -18.48 28.92 -7.31
N LYS A 290 -17.53 29.47 -6.52
CA LYS A 290 -17.82 30.50 -5.53
C LYS A 290 -18.21 31.84 -6.17
N ILE A 291 -17.59 32.20 -7.30
CA ILE A 291 -17.93 33.42 -8.05
C ILE A 291 -19.33 33.29 -8.67
N ASP A 292 -19.66 32.13 -9.22
CA ASP A 292 -20.98 31.86 -9.81
C ASP A 292 -22.09 31.93 -8.76
N ALA A 293 -21.86 31.38 -7.56
CA ALA A 293 -22.81 31.48 -6.45
C ALA A 293 -23.07 32.94 -6.03
N LEU A 294 -22.02 33.76 -5.93
CA LEU A 294 -22.15 35.19 -5.60
C LEU A 294 -22.89 36.00 -6.67
N ASN A 295 -22.83 35.58 -7.93
CA ASN A 295 -23.55 36.22 -9.03
C ASN A 295 -25.04 35.83 -9.07
N GLN A 296 -25.44 34.70 -8.48
CA GLN A 296 -26.84 34.27 -8.38
C GLN A 296 -27.59 34.92 -7.21
N GLU A 297 -26.87 35.44 -6.21
CA GLU A 297 -27.45 36.17 -5.06
C GLU A 297 -27.72 37.66 -5.34
N LYS A 298 -27.33 38.19 -6.51
CA LYS A 298 -27.59 39.57 -6.96
C LYS A 298 -28.77 39.64 -7.92
#